data_AF-A0A0F9MEI3-F1
#
_entry.id   AF-A0A0F9MEI3-F1
#
_cell.length_a   1.000
_cell.length_b   1.000
_cell.length_c   1.000
_cell.angle_alpha   90.00
_cell.angle_beta   90.00
_cell.angle_gamma   90.00
#
_symmetry.space_group_name_H-M   'P 1'
#
loop_
_entity.id
_entity.type
_entity.pdbx_description
1 polymer ?
#
loop_
_entity_poly.entity_id
_entity_poly.type
_entity_poly.pdbx_seq_one_letter_code
_entity_poly.pdbx_strand_id
1 'polypeptide(L)'
;MKNDTLYNCSLCKKDYPRKKVQVINGVVKCKLCKQKKRLEIRESFKRNVFGVRKRVDIIKEQKEKRKIKRAEKEVTRQAIKEERERKRRNKPVKSNLLPIKEKIRTFSYLSLEEKRLLYKKYLKQGYNPETSNLKIKKCVDYMTNLREKLRMNKVPEEKILNRFKEEFAKLIMED
;
A
#
# COMPACT_ATOMS: atom_id res chain seq x y z
N MET A 1 57.57 17.39 56.27
CA MET A 1 56.30 16.85 55.74
C MET A 1 55.77 17.83 54.70
N LYS A 2 55.53 17.42 53.45
CA LYS A 2 54.99 18.34 52.44
C LYS A 2 53.50 18.55 52.75
N ASN A 3 53.12 19.76 53.15
CA ASN A 3 51.72 20.12 53.31
C ASN A 3 51.07 20.10 51.92
N ASP A 4 50.35 19.03 51.61
CA ASP A 4 49.56 18.94 50.40
C ASP A 4 48.45 20.00 50.48
N THR A 5 48.66 21.14 49.82
CA THR A 5 47.67 22.21 49.76
C THR A 5 46.46 21.67 49.00
N LEU A 6 45.37 21.46 49.73
CA LEU A 6 44.11 21.01 49.16
C LEU A 6 43.31 22.21 48.64
N TYR A 7 42.75 22.04 47.46
CA TYR A 7 41.96 23.06 46.78
C TYR A 7 40.49 22.63 46.76
N ASN A 8 39.63 23.49 47.29
CA ASN A 8 38.20 23.26 47.31
C ASN A 8 37.56 23.55 45.94
N CYS A 9 36.85 22.59 45.37
CA CYS A 9 36.16 22.80 44.10
C CYS A 9 34.84 23.57 44.30
N SER A 10 34.67 24.69 43.60
CA SER A 10 33.45 25.51 43.69
C SER A 10 32.15 24.82 43.26
N LEU A 11 32.23 23.74 42.47
CA LEU A 11 31.06 23.04 41.94
C LEU A 11 30.59 21.87 42.79
N CYS A 12 31.52 21.13 43.41
CA CYS A 12 31.18 19.95 44.21
C CYS A 12 31.58 20.09 45.68
N LYS A 13 32.20 21.22 46.06
CA LYS A 13 32.66 21.57 47.42
C LYS A 13 33.60 20.56 48.08
N LYS A 14 34.16 19.64 47.29
CA LYS A 14 35.14 18.65 47.75
C LYS A 14 36.55 19.18 47.56
N ASP A 15 37.43 18.73 48.43
CA ASP A 15 38.85 19.05 48.42
C ASP A 15 39.62 18.12 47.50
N TYR A 16 40.50 18.71 46.70
CA TYR A 16 41.31 17.99 45.73
C TYR A 16 42.74 18.51 45.74
N PRO A 17 43.74 17.63 45.49
CA PRO A 17 45.12 18.07 45.33
C PRO A 17 45.26 18.93 44.06
N ARG A 18 46.27 19.82 44.05
CA ARG A 18 46.56 20.73 42.93
C ARG A 18 46.48 20.06 41.54
N LYS A 19 46.99 18.83 41.41
CA LYS A 19 47.01 18.05 40.14
C LYS A 19 45.61 17.73 39.58
N LYS A 20 44.57 17.70 40.43
CA LYS A 20 43.18 17.33 40.07
C LYS A 20 42.27 18.55 39.89
N VAL A 21 42.78 19.75 40.12
CA VAL A 21 42.04 21.01 39.97
C VAL A 21 42.62 21.88 38.88
N GLN A 22 41.78 22.73 38.31
CA GLN A 22 42.15 23.78 37.40
C GLN A 22 41.50 25.08 37.86
N VAL A 23 42.31 26.14 37.97
CA VAL A 23 41.83 27.48 38.30
C VAL A 23 41.56 28.19 36.99
N ILE A 24 40.34 28.67 36.81
CA ILE A 24 39.91 29.42 35.63
C ILE A 24 39.21 30.68 36.16
N ASN A 25 39.74 31.85 35.84
CA ASN A 25 39.24 33.16 36.30
C ASN A 25 39.04 33.23 37.82
N GLY A 26 40.07 32.81 38.59
CA GLY A 26 40.00 32.76 40.06
C GLY A 26 39.13 31.63 40.64
N VAL A 27 38.37 30.91 39.82
CA VAL A 27 37.49 29.82 40.28
C VAL A 27 38.18 28.46 40.17
N VAL A 28 38.29 27.76 41.31
CA VAL A 28 38.81 26.39 41.38
C VAL A 28 37.75 25.39 40.90
N LYS A 29 38.02 24.68 39.81
CA LYS A 29 37.16 23.62 39.28
C LYS A 29 37.93 22.30 39.24
N CYS A 30 37.38 21.23 39.80
CA CYS A 30 37.98 19.91 39.65
C CYS A 30 37.80 19.39 38.22
N LYS A 31 38.72 18.54 37.78
CA LYS A 31 38.69 17.93 36.44
C LYS A 31 37.38 17.20 36.15
N LEU A 32 36.83 16.50 37.14
CA LEU A 32 35.55 15.76 37.02
C LEU A 32 34.37 16.69 36.74
N CYS A 33 34.19 17.76 37.52
CA CYS A 33 33.10 18.72 37.30
C CYS A 33 33.26 19.45 35.96
N LYS A 34 34.49 19.75 35.54
CA LYS A 34 34.75 20.32 34.21
C LYS A 34 34.36 19.35 33.10
N GLN A 35 34.70 18.08 33.23
CA GLN A 35 34.34 17.04 32.25
C GLN A 35 32.83 16.84 32.18
N LYS A 36 32.13 16.82 33.32
CA LYS A 36 30.67 16.74 33.38
C LYS A 36 29.99 17.91 32.66
N LYS A 37 30.40 19.16 32.95
CA LYS A 37 29.89 20.33 32.24
C LYS A 37 30.16 20.28 30.73
N ARG A 38 31.34 19.81 30.32
CA ARG A 38 31.66 19.63 28.89
C ARG A 38 30.75 18.60 28.23
N LEU A 39 30.43 17.51 28.91
CA LEU A 39 29.49 16.50 28.42
C LEU A 39 28.08 17.08 28.30
N GLU A 40 27.60 17.81 29.30
CA GLU A 40 26.29 18.47 29.29
C GLU A 40 26.17 19.45 28.10
N ILE A 41 27.18 20.29 27.89
CA ILE A 41 27.24 21.20 26.74
C ILE A 41 27.25 20.39 25.43
N ARG A 42 28.09 19.36 25.31
CA ARG A 42 28.15 18.56 24.08
C ARG A 42 26.82 17.86 23.79
N GLU A 43 26.10 17.42 24.82
CA GLU A 43 24.76 16.87 24.67
C GLU A 43 23.73 17.92 24.24
N SER A 44 23.79 19.13 24.79
CA SER A 44 22.88 20.21 24.38
C SER A 44 23.12 20.61 22.93
N PHE A 45 24.38 20.73 22.49
CA PHE A 45 24.72 20.98 21.09
C PHE A 45 24.19 19.89 20.16
N LYS A 46 24.37 18.61 20.52
CA LYS A 46 23.82 17.49 19.73
C LYS A 46 22.31 17.60 19.55
N ARG A 47 21.57 17.97 20.61
CA ARG A 47 20.09 18.03 20.57
C ARG A 47 19.59 19.30 19.90
N ASN A 48 20.10 20.45 20.31
CA ASN A 48 19.53 21.76 19.98
C ASN A 48 20.10 22.35 18.69
N VAL A 49 21.37 22.08 18.38
CA VAL A 49 22.03 22.63 17.18
C VAL A 49 22.01 21.61 16.04
N PHE A 50 22.45 20.38 16.31
CA PHE A 50 22.53 19.34 15.29
C PHE A 50 21.24 18.52 15.13
N GLY A 51 20.22 18.75 15.96
CA GLY A 51 18.93 18.03 15.87
C GLY A 51 19.01 16.52 16.10
N VAL A 52 20.11 16.02 16.69
CA VAL A 52 20.33 14.59 16.91
C VAL A 52 19.42 14.10 18.03
N ARG A 53 18.42 13.31 17.66
CA ARG A 53 17.48 12.68 18.61
C ARG A 53 18.14 11.55 19.40
N LYS A 54 17.67 11.31 20.63
CA LYS A 54 18.13 10.15 21.41
C LYS A 54 17.56 8.88 20.79
N ARG A 55 18.40 7.83 20.73
CA ARG A 55 17.97 6.49 20.26
C ARG A 55 16.78 5.95 21.05
N VAL A 56 16.70 6.25 22.34
CA VAL A 56 15.60 5.82 23.22
C VAL A 56 14.26 6.39 22.75
N ASP A 57 14.22 7.65 22.33
CA ASP A 57 13.00 8.31 21.88
C ASP A 57 12.51 7.70 20.56
N ILE A 58 13.44 7.42 19.64
CA ILE A 58 13.16 6.72 18.38
C ILE A 58 12.58 5.33 18.63
N ILE A 59 13.16 4.57 19.57
CA ILE A 59 12.68 3.23 19.92
C ILE A 59 11.27 3.28 20.53
N LYS A 60 10.99 4.27 21.40
CA LYS A 60 9.66 4.46 21.99
C LYS A 60 8.62 4.80 20.92
N GLU A 61 8.92 5.75 20.04
CA GLU A 61 8.05 6.16 18.93
C GLU A 61 7.74 4.97 18.01
N GLN A 62 8.73 4.14 17.69
CA GLN A 62 8.53 2.92 16.89
C GLN A 62 7.64 1.90 17.58
N LYS A 63 7.75 1.74 18.91
CA LYS A 63 6.87 0.85 19.67
C LYS A 63 5.43 1.34 19.65
N GLU A 64 5.19 2.65 19.80
CA GLU A 64 3.85 3.24 19.73
C GLU A 64 3.24 3.09 18.34
N LYS A 65 4.00 3.41 17.27
CA LYS A 65 3.57 3.18 15.89
C LYS A 65 3.16 1.73 15.62
N ARG A 66 3.89 0.76 16.18
CA ARG A 66 3.54 -0.67 16.08
C ARG A 66 2.26 -1.02 16.82
N LYS A 67 1.98 -0.40 17.97
CA LYS A 67 0.72 -0.61 18.71
C LYS A 67 -0.48 -0.05 17.94
N ILE A 68 -0.37 1.18 17.43
CA ILE A 68 -1.41 1.81 16.62
C ILE A 68 -1.74 0.95 15.39
N LYS A 69 -0.71 0.54 14.63
CA LYS A 69 -0.89 -0.31 13.45
C LYS A 69 -1.53 -1.68 13.75
N ARG A 70 -1.36 -2.21 14.97
CA ARG A 70 -2.03 -3.45 15.40
C ARG A 70 -3.51 -3.19 15.69
N ALA A 71 -3.82 -2.12 16.41
CA ALA A 71 -5.20 -1.71 16.70
C ALA A 71 -5.99 -1.43 15.40
N GLU A 72 -5.41 -0.69 14.45
CA GLU A 72 -6.04 -0.42 13.15
C GLU A 72 -6.41 -1.71 12.39
N LYS A 73 -5.51 -2.70 12.39
CA LYS A 73 -5.75 -4.00 11.78
C LYS A 73 -6.86 -4.77 12.48
N GLU A 74 -6.96 -4.68 13.80
CA GLU A 74 -8.05 -5.32 14.56
C GLU A 74 -9.40 -4.70 14.25
N VAL A 75 -9.48 -3.36 14.21
CA VAL A 75 -10.70 -2.64 13.80
C VAL A 75 -11.13 -3.03 12.39
N THR A 76 -10.19 -3.11 11.45
CA THR A 76 -10.48 -3.52 10.06
C THR A 76 -10.99 -4.96 9.99
N ARG A 77 -10.38 -5.87 10.76
CA ARG A 77 -10.82 -7.27 10.85
C ARG A 77 -12.23 -7.38 11.44
N GLN A 78 -12.53 -6.60 12.48
CA GLN A 78 -13.86 -6.55 13.09
C GLN A 78 -14.90 -6.02 12.09
N ALA A 79 -14.61 -4.92 11.39
CA ALA A 79 -15.49 -4.37 10.37
C ALA A 79 -15.79 -5.38 9.24
N ILE A 80 -14.77 -6.09 8.74
CA ILE A 80 -14.96 -7.16 7.74
C ILE A 80 -15.84 -8.29 8.28
N LYS A 81 -15.63 -8.69 9.55
CA LYS A 81 -16.41 -9.76 10.17
C LYS A 81 -17.87 -9.36 10.34
N GLU A 82 -18.12 -8.14 10.82
CA GLU A 82 -19.45 -7.58 11.00
C GLU A 82 -20.17 -7.43 9.64
N GLU A 83 -19.48 -6.95 8.61
CA GLU A 83 -20.07 -6.84 7.27
C GLU A 83 -20.43 -8.21 6.68
N ARG A 84 -19.59 -9.24 6.91
CA ARG A 84 -19.92 -10.62 6.54
C ARG A 84 -21.14 -11.13 7.29
N GLU A 85 -21.28 -10.82 8.57
CA GLU A 85 -22.46 -11.21 9.36
C GLU A 85 -23.71 -10.47 8.90
N ARG A 86 -23.64 -9.17 8.61
CA ARG A 86 -24.75 -8.41 8.01
C ARG A 86 -25.19 -9.03 6.68
N LYS A 87 -24.24 -9.39 5.80
CA LYS A 87 -24.54 -10.10 4.54
C LYS A 87 -25.16 -11.48 4.75
N ARG A 88 -24.84 -12.18 5.86
CA ARG A 88 -25.49 -13.45 6.22
C ARG A 88 -26.91 -13.25 6.73
N ARG A 89 -27.17 -12.23 7.56
CA ARG A 89 -28.49 -11.91 8.12
C ARG A 89 -29.46 -11.37 7.06
N ASN A 90 -28.96 -10.51 6.18
CA ASN A 90 -29.74 -9.93 5.07
C ASN A 90 -29.70 -10.79 3.81
N LYS A 91 -29.21 -12.03 3.91
CA LYS A 91 -29.29 -12.96 2.79
C LYS A 91 -30.77 -13.24 2.59
N PRO A 92 -31.38 -12.84 1.45
CA PRO A 92 -32.77 -13.16 1.21
C PRO A 92 -32.92 -14.67 1.38
N VAL A 93 -33.96 -15.10 2.09
CA VAL A 93 -34.39 -16.49 2.09
C VAL A 93 -34.43 -16.86 0.62
N LYS A 94 -33.52 -17.76 0.21
CA LYS A 94 -33.59 -18.30 -1.13
C LYS A 94 -34.99 -18.93 -1.19
N SER A 95 -35.91 -18.30 -1.93
CA SER A 95 -36.97 -19.05 -2.57
C SER A 95 -36.28 -20.25 -3.19
N ASN A 96 -36.90 -21.42 -3.09
CA ASN A 96 -36.40 -22.69 -3.61
C ASN A 96 -36.17 -22.57 -5.13
N LEU A 97 -35.13 -21.87 -5.54
CA LEU A 97 -34.59 -21.86 -6.86
C LEU A 97 -33.80 -23.14 -6.92
N LEU A 98 -34.42 -24.08 -7.62
CA LEU A 98 -33.84 -25.32 -8.12
C LEU A 98 -32.34 -25.17 -8.36
N PRO A 99 -31.56 -26.24 -8.11
CA PRO A 99 -30.12 -26.17 -8.29
C PRO A 99 -29.83 -25.66 -9.70
N ILE A 100 -29.23 -24.46 -9.79
CA ILE A 100 -28.56 -24.00 -11.01
C ILE A 100 -27.28 -24.83 -11.11
N LYS A 101 -27.45 -26.14 -11.23
CA LYS A 101 -26.46 -27.06 -11.74
C LYS A 101 -26.69 -27.06 -13.24
N GLU A 102 -25.65 -26.58 -13.91
CA GLU A 102 -25.32 -26.85 -15.30
C GLU A 102 -25.84 -25.86 -16.35
N LYS A 103 -24.86 -25.11 -16.86
CA LYS A 103 -24.76 -24.71 -18.27
C LYS A 103 -25.84 -23.75 -18.76
N ILE A 104 -25.73 -22.50 -18.32
CA ILE A 104 -25.77 -21.42 -19.30
C ILE A 104 -24.35 -20.86 -19.39
N ARG A 105 -23.45 -21.63 -20.01
CA ARG A 105 -22.41 -21.00 -20.82
C ARG A 105 -23.20 -20.27 -21.89
N THR A 106 -23.57 -19.02 -21.65
CA THR A 106 -23.88 -18.13 -22.75
C THR A 106 -22.60 -18.13 -23.56
N PHE A 107 -22.59 -18.90 -24.65
CA PHE A 107 -21.57 -18.84 -25.67
C PHE A 107 -21.70 -17.47 -26.33
N SER A 108 -21.35 -16.42 -25.59
CA SER A 108 -20.96 -15.17 -26.17
C SER A 108 -19.87 -15.52 -27.16
N TYR A 109 -20.17 -15.37 -28.44
CA TYR A 109 -19.31 -15.83 -29.52
C TYR A 109 -17.94 -15.15 -29.48
N LEU A 110 -17.89 -13.93 -28.92
CA LEU A 110 -16.66 -13.28 -28.49
C LEU A 110 -16.32 -13.65 -27.04
N SER A 111 -15.10 -14.11 -26.82
CA SER A 111 -14.48 -14.30 -25.52
C SER A 111 -14.33 -12.97 -24.77
N LEU A 112 -14.06 -13.06 -23.47
CA LEU A 112 -13.81 -11.88 -22.64
C LEU A 112 -12.57 -11.10 -23.12
N GLU A 113 -11.56 -11.80 -23.64
CA GLU A 113 -10.32 -11.20 -24.13
C GLU A 113 -10.56 -10.44 -25.44
N GLU A 114 -11.29 -11.02 -26.38
CA GLU A 114 -11.64 -10.37 -27.65
C GLU A 114 -12.50 -9.12 -27.44
N LYS A 115 -13.46 -9.16 -26.50
CA LYS A 115 -14.22 -7.97 -26.11
C LYS A 115 -13.34 -6.87 -25.52
N ARG A 116 -12.34 -7.24 -24.71
CA ARG A 116 -11.37 -6.28 -24.15
C ARG A 116 -10.49 -5.66 -25.23
N LEU A 117 -10.11 -6.43 -26.26
CA LEU A 117 -9.34 -5.92 -27.39
C LEU A 117 -10.15 -4.89 -28.19
N LEU A 118 -11.41 -5.22 -28.54
CA LEU A 118 -12.32 -4.29 -29.21
C LEU A 118 -12.57 -3.03 -28.37
N TYR A 119 -12.78 -3.19 -27.07
CA TYR A 119 -12.96 -2.06 -26.15
C TYR A 119 -11.75 -1.12 -26.13
N LYS A 120 -10.53 -1.67 -26.03
CA LYS A 120 -9.30 -0.87 -26.10
C LYS A 120 -9.15 -0.17 -27.44
N LYS A 121 -9.54 -0.82 -28.55
CA LYS A 121 -9.54 -0.20 -29.88
C LYS A 121 -10.48 0.99 -29.95
N TYR A 122 -11.74 0.83 -29.53
CA TYR A 122 -12.71 1.92 -29.56
C TYR A 122 -12.32 3.09 -28.64
N LEU A 123 -11.72 2.81 -27.48
CA LEU A 123 -11.16 3.88 -26.65
C LEU A 123 -10.02 4.63 -27.35
N LYS A 124 -9.12 3.93 -28.07
CA LYS A 124 -8.06 4.57 -28.86
C LYS A 124 -8.59 5.43 -30.01
N GLN A 125 -9.72 5.04 -30.60
CA GLN A 125 -10.43 5.81 -31.63
C GLN A 125 -11.24 6.99 -31.04
N GLY A 126 -11.18 7.23 -29.72
CA GLY A 126 -11.85 8.37 -29.07
C GLY A 126 -13.31 8.15 -28.71
N TYR A 127 -13.81 6.91 -28.75
CA TYR A 127 -15.18 6.62 -28.33
C TYR A 127 -15.34 6.65 -26.80
N ASN A 128 -16.47 7.19 -26.35
CA ASN A 128 -16.86 7.14 -24.93
C ASN A 128 -17.09 5.68 -24.45
N PRO A 129 -16.99 5.40 -23.14
CA PRO A 129 -17.20 4.05 -22.59
C PRO A 129 -18.56 3.44 -22.97
N GLU A 130 -19.64 4.24 -22.95
CA GLU A 130 -20.99 3.79 -23.27
C GLU A 130 -21.15 3.47 -24.76
N THR A 131 -20.63 4.32 -25.64
CA THR A 131 -20.68 4.11 -27.09
C THR A 131 -19.79 2.94 -27.52
N SER A 132 -18.65 2.76 -26.86
CA SER A 132 -17.77 1.60 -27.03
C SER A 132 -18.48 0.29 -26.66
N ASN A 133 -19.19 0.27 -25.53
CA ASN A 133 -19.96 -0.90 -25.11
C ASN A 133 -21.12 -1.20 -26.07
N LEU A 134 -21.80 -0.17 -26.58
CA LEU A 134 -22.87 -0.33 -27.57
C LEU A 134 -22.35 -0.92 -28.88
N LYS A 135 -21.18 -0.46 -29.36
CA LYS A 135 -20.53 -1.03 -30.56
C LYS A 135 -20.14 -2.48 -30.35
N ILE A 136 -19.54 -2.82 -29.21
CA ILE A 136 -19.19 -4.21 -28.88
C ILE A 136 -20.44 -5.09 -28.87
N LYS A 137 -21.56 -4.60 -28.33
CA LYS A 137 -22.84 -5.32 -28.35
C LYS A 137 -23.29 -5.61 -29.78
N LYS A 138 -23.27 -4.60 -30.66
CA LYS A 138 -23.59 -4.78 -32.09
C LYS A 138 -22.67 -5.81 -32.77
N CYS A 139 -21.38 -5.83 -32.45
CA CYS A 139 -20.45 -6.84 -32.97
C CYS A 139 -20.79 -8.26 -32.47
N VAL A 140 -21.14 -8.41 -31.19
CA VAL A 140 -21.58 -9.70 -30.64
C VAL A 140 -22.86 -10.18 -31.34
N ASP A 141 -23.83 -9.29 -31.55
CA ASP A 141 -25.10 -9.61 -32.20
C ASP A 141 -24.87 -10.00 -33.67
N TYR A 142 -24.05 -9.25 -34.40
CA TYR A 142 -23.66 -9.57 -35.78
C TYR A 142 -23.04 -10.97 -35.89
N MET A 143 -22.08 -11.27 -35.02
CA MET A 143 -21.38 -12.55 -35.04
C MET A 143 -22.28 -13.73 -34.65
N THR A 144 -23.22 -13.50 -33.73
CA THR A 144 -24.24 -14.50 -33.35
C THR A 144 -25.15 -14.80 -34.53
N ASN A 145 -25.64 -13.77 -35.22
CA ASN A 145 -26.47 -13.91 -36.42
C ASN A 145 -25.71 -14.59 -37.58
N LEU A 146 -24.43 -14.28 -37.77
CA LEU A 146 -23.58 -14.92 -38.78
C LEU A 146 -23.48 -16.42 -38.53
N ARG A 147 -23.24 -16.82 -37.27
CA ARG A 147 -23.18 -18.23 -36.87
C ARG A 147 -24.49 -18.96 -37.14
N GLU A 148 -25.62 -18.35 -36.79
CA GLU A 148 -26.94 -18.93 -37.03
C GLU A 148 -27.20 -19.16 -38.52
N LYS A 149 -26.90 -18.17 -39.37
CA LYS A 149 -26.99 -18.31 -40.84
C LYS A 149 -26.12 -19.45 -41.37
N LEU A 150 -24.88 -19.58 -40.89
CA LEU A 150 -23.97 -20.63 -41.33
C LEU A 150 -24.40 -22.03 -40.87
N ARG A 151 -25.03 -22.13 -39.69
CA ARG A 151 -25.63 -23.37 -39.18
C ARG A 151 -26.84 -23.80 -40.00
N MET A 152 -27.71 -22.86 -40.37
CA MET A 152 -28.84 -23.14 -41.26
C MET A 152 -28.38 -23.66 -42.62
N ASN A 153 -27.23 -23.20 -43.10
CA ASN A 153 -26.61 -23.64 -44.34
C ASN A 153 -25.81 -24.96 -44.22
N LYS A 154 -25.88 -25.67 -43.08
CA LYS A 154 -25.17 -26.94 -42.81
C LYS A 154 -23.66 -26.90 -43.10
N VAL A 155 -23.02 -25.74 -42.92
CA VAL A 155 -21.58 -25.59 -43.11
C VAL A 155 -20.83 -26.34 -41.99
N PRO A 156 -19.74 -27.08 -42.29
CA PRO A 156 -18.94 -27.74 -41.26
C PRO A 156 -18.32 -26.72 -40.29
N GLU A 157 -18.24 -27.09 -39.01
CA GLU A 157 -17.84 -26.17 -37.92
C GLU A 157 -16.45 -25.54 -38.14
N GLU A 158 -15.52 -26.24 -38.79
CA GLU A 158 -14.18 -25.74 -39.12
C GLU A 158 -14.23 -24.52 -40.07
N LYS A 159 -15.10 -24.58 -41.09
CA LYS A 159 -15.28 -23.46 -42.03
C LYS A 159 -15.98 -22.28 -41.36
N ILE A 160 -16.86 -22.54 -40.38
CA ILE A 160 -17.51 -21.51 -39.57
C ILE A 160 -16.45 -20.78 -38.72
N LEU A 161 -15.52 -21.52 -38.12
CA LEU A 161 -14.44 -20.97 -37.30
C LEU A 161 -13.48 -20.11 -38.13
N ASN A 162 -13.09 -20.55 -39.32
CA ASN A 162 -12.21 -19.78 -40.20
C ASN A 162 -12.86 -18.48 -40.66
N ARG A 163 -14.12 -18.54 -41.10
CA ARG A 163 -14.90 -17.35 -41.49
C ARG A 163 -15.07 -16.37 -40.33
N PHE A 164 -15.18 -16.86 -39.11
CA PHE A 164 -15.22 -16.00 -37.93
C PHE A 164 -13.89 -15.29 -37.67
N LYS A 165 -12.75 -15.98 -37.78
CA LYS A 165 -11.43 -15.37 -37.60
C LYS A 165 -11.20 -14.25 -38.62
N GLU A 166 -11.64 -14.45 -39.86
CA GLU A 166 -11.58 -13.45 -40.91
C GLU A 166 -12.44 -12.22 -40.57
N GLU A 167 -13.70 -12.42 -40.19
CA GLU A 167 -14.60 -11.32 -39.81
C GLU A 167 -14.13 -10.57 -38.55
N PHE A 168 -13.58 -11.28 -37.57
CA PHE A 168 -13.01 -10.66 -36.38
C PHE A 168 -11.73 -9.87 -36.70
N ALA A 169 -10.89 -10.38 -37.60
CA ALA A 169 -9.72 -9.66 -38.08
C ALA A 169 -10.13 -8.35 -38.79
N LYS A 170 -11.18 -8.37 -39.63
CA LYS A 170 -11.74 -7.13 -40.23
C LYS A 170 -12.15 -6.13 -39.16
N LEU A 171 -12.87 -6.56 -38.13
CA LEU A 171 -13.28 -5.68 -37.03
C LEU A 171 -12.10 -5.07 -36.25
N ILE A 172 -10.96 -5.76 -36.19
CA ILE A 172 -9.72 -5.24 -35.58
C ILE A 172 -8.96 -4.32 -36.53
N MET A 173 -8.96 -4.60 -37.84
CA MET A 173 -8.17 -3.91 -38.85
C MET A 173 -8.87 -2.72 -39.52
N GLU A 174 -10.19 -2.57 -39.38
CA GLU A 174 -10.92 -1.38 -39.86
C GLU A 174 -10.54 -0.14 -39.05
N ASP A 175 -9.69 0.73 -39.62
CA ASP A 175 -9.27 2.00 -39.02
C ASP A 175 -10.40 3.02 -38.89
#